data_AF-A0A6S6U0G8-F1
#
_entry.id   AF-A0A6S6U0G8-F1
#
_cell.length_a   1.000
_cell.length_b   1.000
_cell.length_c   1.000
_cell.angle_alpha   90.00
_cell.angle_beta   90.00
_cell.angle_gamma   90.00
#
_symmetry.space_group_name_H-M   'P 1'
#
loop_
_entity.id
_entity.type
_entity.pdbx_description
1 polymer ?
#
loop_
_entity_poly.entity_id
_entity_poly.type
_entity_poly.pdbx_seq_one_letter_code
_entity_poly.pdbx_strand_id
1 'polypeptide(L)'
;MIHTELNFFSSMLQCITRTKEQKAFEQKLYLNGVKKEQVILIEKINKIIASQDLATKFVLQELDVARNGDAFTQNFAKKSGFHLAQYLGALEKFKEEREEIEEIQVLYLNFLDKIANEKIMFQTSMAILDGVMEHWIIGKYSEEGKFFVQEEERAEAVKEQLPIEKKVTIDSLKIYMNNIKAVVMGKLEYADDRIQDVLDKFNKIKDEKIKARAESKVESKEKLKTETKTEKKVKIYTEEKINDLMEKYSHVIEDIITGDINPKNREEIEIFEEEISLAAEEGNNLASVFCAFYEPKASHPNLPLPIINMNDKSKTFFIQILNTFEEKGFSESLENYLEENRENVYALATGNDKFMQYLMAFWYVWENEDESKIIQEQNLWYAQSAANGFEPAVQKMTKE
;
A
#
# COMPACT_ATOMS: atom_id res chain seq x y z
N MET A 1 10.58 -5.34 1.43
CA MET A 1 10.23 -4.26 0.49
C MET A 1 8.76 -4.31 0.12
N ILE A 2 8.23 -5.44 -0.38
CA ILE A 2 6.80 -5.59 -0.74
C ILE A 2 5.84 -5.31 0.43
N HIS A 3 6.19 -5.69 1.67
CA HIS A 3 5.34 -5.42 2.85
C HIS A 3 5.18 -3.94 3.21
N THR A 4 6.19 -3.10 2.96
CA THR A 4 6.14 -1.67 3.32
C THR A 4 5.25 -0.88 2.35
N GLU A 5 5.13 -1.36 1.11
CA GLU A 5 4.36 -0.71 0.05
C GLU A 5 2.86 -1.05 0.13
N LEU A 6 2.49 -2.25 0.59
CA LEU A 6 1.10 -2.64 0.84
C LEU A 6 0.44 -1.81 1.96
N ASN A 7 1.17 -1.46 3.01
CA ASN A 7 0.66 -0.64 4.11
C ASN A 7 0.33 0.79 3.66
N PHE A 8 1.10 1.35 2.72
CA PHE A 8 0.86 2.70 2.19
C PHE A 8 -0.53 2.81 1.56
N PHE A 9 -0.89 1.85 0.71
CA PHE A 9 -2.19 1.81 0.03
C PHE A 9 -3.36 1.51 0.96
N SER A 10 -3.13 0.65 1.95
CA SER A 10 -4.12 0.39 3.00
C SER A 10 -4.49 1.68 3.72
N SER A 11 -3.52 2.53 4.09
CA SER A 11 -3.79 3.81 4.76
C SER A 11 -4.63 4.77 3.90
N MET A 12 -4.43 4.79 2.58
CA MET A 12 -5.16 5.68 1.66
C MET A 12 -6.60 5.21 1.45
N LEU A 13 -6.82 3.90 1.27
CA LEU A 13 -8.17 3.34 1.20
C LEU A 13 -8.90 3.50 2.53
N GLN A 14 -8.19 3.32 3.66
CA GLN A 14 -8.74 3.61 4.99
C GLN A 14 -9.20 5.06 5.13
N CYS A 15 -8.51 6.04 4.53
CA CYS A 15 -8.99 7.44 4.49
C CYS A 15 -10.34 7.58 3.78
N ILE A 16 -10.58 6.78 2.74
CA ILE A 16 -11.81 6.83 1.94
C ILE A 16 -12.93 6.04 2.63
N THR A 17 -12.61 4.91 3.28
CA THR A 17 -13.59 4.05 3.96
C THR A 17 -13.91 4.48 5.40
N ARG A 18 -13.40 5.62 5.90
CA ARG A 18 -13.67 6.07 7.28
C ARG A 18 -15.16 6.23 7.52
N THR A 19 -15.67 5.59 8.57
CA THR A 19 -17.05 5.80 9.01
C THR A 19 -17.23 7.23 9.56
N LYS A 20 -18.48 7.73 9.59
CA LYS A 20 -18.78 9.03 10.22
C LYS A 20 -18.34 9.07 11.68
N GLU A 21 -18.42 7.94 12.39
CA GLU A 21 -17.95 7.83 13.78
C GLU A 21 -16.42 7.98 13.87
N GLN A 22 -15.66 7.30 13.01
CA GLN A 22 -14.21 7.43 12.95
C GLN A 22 -13.78 8.87 12.64
N LYS A 23 -14.38 9.51 11.64
CA LYS A 23 -14.09 10.92 11.31
C LYS A 23 -14.37 11.86 12.49
N ALA A 24 -15.51 11.69 13.16
CA ALA A 24 -15.87 12.49 14.33
C ALA A 24 -14.91 12.24 15.51
N PHE A 25 -14.49 10.99 15.71
CA PHE A 25 -13.57 10.61 16.78
C PHE A 25 -12.16 11.15 16.54
N GLU A 26 -11.62 11.03 15.33
CA GLU A 26 -10.33 11.61 14.96
C GLU A 26 -10.33 13.14 15.08
N GLN A 27 -11.43 13.80 14.68
CA GLN A 27 -11.60 15.24 14.89
C GLN A 27 -11.62 15.59 16.39
N LYS A 28 -12.26 14.76 17.22
CA LYS A 28 -12.23 14.91 18.68
C LYS A 28 -10.82 14.71 19.23
N LEU A 29 -10.06 13.75 18.74
CA LEU A 29 -8.65 13.52 19.11
C LEU A 29 -7.77 14.71 18.74
N TYR A 30 -7.98 15.29 17.56
CA TYR A 30 -7.28 16.47 17.10
C TYR A 30 -7.59 17.70 17.97
N LEU A 31 -8.87 17.95 18.28
CA LEU A 31 -9.33 19.10 19.06
C LEU A 31 -8.97 19.00 20.55
N ASN A 32 -9.16 17.84 21.16
CA ASN A 32 -8.96 17.64 22.61
C ASN A 32 -7.54 17.18 22.96
N GLY A 33 -6.75 16.81 21.96
CA GLY A 33 -5.47 16.15 22.12
C GLY A 33 -5.61 14.68 22.46
N VAL A 34 -4.87 13.83 21.72
CA VAL A 34 -4.85 12.36 21.88
C VAL A 34 -4.62 11.93 23.33
N LYS A 35 -3.83 12.70 24.09
CA LYS A 35 -3.48 12.44 25.49
C LYS A 35 -4.69 12.30 26.42
N LYS A 36 -5.75 13.10 26.23
CA LYS A 36 -6.90 13.07 27.15
C LYS A 36 -7.68 11.76 27.04
N GLU A 37 -7.97 11.33 25.81
CA GLU A 37 -8.70 10.08 25.57
C GLU A 37 -7.84 8.86 25.94
N GLN A 38 -6.52 8.92 25.72
CA GLN A 38 -5.56 7.90 26.20
C GLN A 38 -5.66 7.71 27.71
N VAL A 39 -5.61 8.79 28.50
CA VAL A 39 -5.71 8.71 29.98
C VAL A 39 -7.02 8.07 30.42
N ILE A 40 -8.15 8.46 29.81
CA ILE A 40 -9.47 7.88 30.12
C ILE A 40 -9.47 6.37 29.85
N LEU A 41 -8.87 5.93 28.75
CA LEU A 41 -8.79 4.51 28.42
C LEU A 41 -7.84 3.75 29.36
N ILE A 42 -6.66 4.31 29.66
CA ILE A 42 -5.70 3.73 30.62
C ILE A 42 -6.39 3.52 31.98
N GLU A 43 -7.13 4.51 32.47
CA GLU A 43 -7.90 4.38 33.72
C GLU A 43 -8.96 3.28 33.66
N LYS A 44 -9.63 3.09 32.52
CA LYS A 44 -10.62 2.02 32.36
C LYS A 44 -9.96 0.65 32.32
N ILE A 45 -8.88 0.49 31.57
CA ILE A 45 -8.10 -0.76 31.50
C ILE A 45 -7.58 -1.13 32.90
N ASN A 46 -6.99 -0.17 33.63
CA ASN A 46 -6.45 -0.42 34.96
C ASN A 46 -7.52 -0.71 36.04
N LYS A 47 -8.80 -0.37 35.79
CA LYS A 47 -9.91 -0.79 36.66
C LYS A 47 -10.31 -2.25 36.46
N ILE A 48 -10.06 -2.81 35.27
CA ILE A 48 -10.36 -4.20 34.93
C ILE A 48 -9.22 -5.11 35.38
N ILE A 49 -7.96 -4.66 35.21
CA ILE A 49 -6.79 -5.45 35.61
C ILE A 49 -6.77 -5.64 37.13
N ALA A 50 -6.94 -6.87 37.59
CA ALA A 50 -6.99 -7.21 39.02
C ALA A 50 -5.60 -7.39 39.66
N SER A 51 -4.54 -7.57 38.86
CA SER A 51 -3.20 -7.87 39.36
C SER A 51 -2.08 -7.43 38.42
N GLN A 52 -0.88 -7.25 38.96
CA GLN A 52 0.33 -6.95 38.20
C GLN A 52 0.70 -8.09 37.22
N ASP A 53 0.38 -9.34 37.56
CA ASP A 53 0.61 -10.50 36.68
C ASP A 53 -0.30 -10.41 35.43
N LEU A 54 -1.59 -10.10 35.61
CA LEU A 54 -2.52 -9.88 34.51
C LEU A 54 -2.10 -8.68 33.64
N ALA A 55 -1.67 -7.58 34.27
CA ALA A 55 -1.10 -6.42 33.56
C ALA A 55 0.09 -6.82 32.68
N THR A 56 0.99 -7.63 33.23
CA THR A 56 2.18 -8.11 32.55
C THR A 56 1.80 -8.97 31.35
N LYS A 57 0.87 -9.90 31.50
CA LYS A 57 0.42 -10.78 30.41
C LYS A 57 -0.24 -10.00 29.28
N PHE A 58 -1.13 -9.05 29.60
CA PHE A 58 -1.71 -8.14 28.62
C PHE A 58 -0.62 -7.38 27.84
N VAL A 59 0.31 -6.73 28.55
CA VAL A 59 1.40 -5.99 27.90
C VAL A 59 2.27 -6.91 27.02
N LEU A 60 2.62 -8.11 27.50
CA LEU A 60 3.45 -9.04 26.72
C LEU A 60 2.74 -9.51 25.42
N GLN A 61 1.43 -9.72 25.42
CA GLN A 61 0.69 -10.06 24.20
C GLN A 61 0.76 -8.91 23.18
N GLU A 62 0.53 -7.68 23.63
CA GLU A 62 0.56 -6.52 22.75
C GLU A 62 1.98 -6.21 22.24
N LEU A 63 3.02 -6.49 23.03
CA LEU A 63 4.42 -6.42 22.59
C LEU A 63 4.78 -7.49 21.55
N ASP A 64 4.19 -8.70 21.63
CA ASP A 64 4.33 -9.75 20.62
C ASP A 64 3.72 -9.33 19.27
N VAL A 65 2.65 -8.54 19.30
CA VAL A 65 2.08 -7.92 18.09
C VAL A 65 2.98 -6.78 17.60
N ALA A 66 3.37 -5.85 18.49
CA ALA A 66 4.17 -4.68 18.14
C ALA A 66 5.54 -5.03 17.52
N ARG A 67 6.16 -6.16 17.90
CA ARG A 67 7.43 -6.59 17.28
C ARG A 67 7.33 -6.91 15.78
N ASN A 68 6.12 -7.18 15.28
CA ASN A 68 5.86 -7.44 13.87
C ASN A 68 5.33 -6.21 13.13
N GLY A 69 5.16 -5.08 13.83
CA GLY A 69 4.64 -3.83 13.26
C GLY A 69 5.72 -2.99 12.57
N ASP A 70 5.47 -1.68 12.47
CA ASP A 70 6.39 -0.73 11.83
C ASP A 70 7.65 -0.46 12.69
N ALA A 71 8.57 0.36 12.16
CA ALA A 71 9.80 0.70 12.87
C ALA A 71 9.53 1.39 14.23
N PHE A 72 8.41 2.11 14.37
CA PHE A 72 8.05 2.79 15.60
C PHE A 72 7.60 1.80 16.68
N THR A 73 6.69 0.88 16.36
CA THR A 73 6.20 -0.14 17.32
C THR A 73 7.27 -1.17 17.66
N GLN A 74 8.10 -1.57 16.68
CA GLN A 74 9.26 -2.42 16.95
C GLN A 74 10.25 -1.76 17.92
N ASN A 75 10.52 -0.47 17.74
CA ASN A 75 11.40 0.28 18.63
C ASN A 75 10.79 0.42 20.02
N PHE A 76 9.48 0.63 20.13
CA PHE A 76 8.78 0.61 21.41
C PHE A 76 8.94 -0.75 22.10
N ALA A 77 8.74 -1.86 21.39
CA ALA A 77 8.87 -3.20 21.97
C ALA A 77 10.27 -3.50 22.50
N LYS A 78 11.32 -3.08 21.77
CA LYS A 78 12.72 -3.19 22.23
C LYS A 78 12.99 -2.37 23.49
N LYS A 79 12.40 -1.17 23.59
CA LYS A 79 12.58 -0.23 24.71
C LYS A 79 11.55 -0.42 25.84
N SER A 80 10.73 -1.46 25.76
CA SER A 80 9.69 -1.75 26.74
C SER A 80 10.24 -2.19 28.10
N GLY A 81 11.53 -2.54 28.19
CA GLY A 81 12.15 -3.11 29.39
C GLY A 81 11.77 -4.57 29.65
N PHE A 82 11.15 -5.24 28.67
CA PHE A 82 10.99 -6.69 28.64
C PHE A 82 11.99 -7.30 27.66
N HIS A 83 12.57 -8.45 28.04
CA HIS A 83 13.43 -9.22 27.16
C HIS A 83 12.58 -9.88 26.05
N LEU A 84 13.14 -9.99 24.83
CA LEU A 84 12.45 -10.58 23.68
C LEU A 84 11.82 -11.95 23.99
N ALA A 85 12.54 -12.80 24.73
CA ALA A 85 12.06 -14.12 25.13
C ALA A 85 10.81 -14.11 26.02
N GLN A 86 10.45 -12.98 26.65
CA GLN A 86 9.27 -12.86 27.50
C GLN A 86 8.00 -12.64 26.67
N TYR A 87 8.07 -11.81 25.62
CA TYR A 87 6.91 -11.51 24.79
C TYR A 87 6.86 -12.34 23.50
N LEU A 88 7.93 -13.02 23.10
CA LEU A 88 7.92 -13.87 21.91
C LEU A 88 6.91 -15.03 22.07
N GLY A 89 5.83 -15.01 21.29
CA GLY A 89 4.76 -16.00 21.36
C GLY A 89 3.84 -15.84 22.57
N ALA A 90 3.86 -14.69 23.25
CA ALA A 90 2.98 -14.41 24.38
C ALA A 90 1.49 -14.48 24.01
N LEU A 91 1.15 -14.11 22.77
CA LEU A 91 -0.24 -14.18 22.28
C LEU A 91 -0.80 -15.62 22.36
N GLU A 92 -0.02 -16.61 21.92
CA GLU A 92 -0.43 -18.02 21.99
C GLU A 92 -0.23 -18.62 23.39
N LYS A 93 0.81 -18.19 24.11
CA LYS A 93 1.15 -18.72 25.44
C LYS A 93 0.06 -18.46 26.48
N PHE A 94 -0.57 -17.28 26.44
CA PHE A 94 -1.58 -16.87 27.43
C PHE A 94 -3.02 -17.07 26.95
N LYS A 95 -3.23 -17.89 25.91
CA LYS A 95 -4.53 -18.13 25.27
C LYS A 95 -5.58 -18.77 26.19
N GLU A 96 -5.16 -19.50 27.22
CA GLU A 96 -6.05 -20.19 28.18
C GLU A 96 -6.59 -19.28 29.28
N GLU A 97 -5.93 -18.15 29.57
CA GLU A 97 -6.36 -17.16 30.57
C GLU A 97 -7.28 -16.10 29.94
N ARG A 98 -8.10 -16.57 29.00
CA ARG A 98 -8.72 -15.74 27.97
C ARG A 98 -9.72 -14.75 28.54
N GLU A 99 -10.56 -15.15 29.49
CA GLU A 99 -11.73 -14.33 29.88
C GLU A 99 -11.36 -12.94 30.44
N GLU A 100 -10.36 -12.86 31.33
CA GLU A 100 -9.97 -11.59 31.95
C GLU A 100 -9.16 -10.69 30.99
N ILE A 101 -8.31 -11.28 30.15
CA ILE A 101 -7.53 -10.54 29.14
C ILE A 101 -8.43 -10.10 27.98
N GLU A 102 -9.41 -10.92 27.59
CA GLU A 102 -10.33 -10.66 26.49
C GLU A 102 -11.18 -9.43 26.76
N GLU A 103 -11.66 -9.21 27.99
CA GLU A 103 -12.39 -7.98 28.33
C GLU A 103 -11.51 -6.73 28.11
N ILE A 104 -10.24 -6.78 28.53
CA ILE A 104 -9.27 -5.70 28.34
C ILE A 104 -8.99 -5.48 26.85
N GLN A 105 -8.77 -6.55 26.10
CA GLN A 105 -8.50 -6.50 24.66
C GLN A 105 -9.68 -5.99 23.86
N VAL A 106 -10.91 -6.42 24.16
CA VAL A 106 -12.12 -5.91 23.52
C VAL A 106 -12.28 -4.41 23.78
N LEU A 107 -12.09 -3.96 25.02
CA LEU A 107 -12.13 -2.53 25.34
C LEU A 107 -11.05 -1.74 24.58
N TYR A 108 -9.83 -2.27 24.55
CA TYR A 108 -8.68 -1.67 23.90
C TYR A 108 -8.84 -1.59 22.37
N LEU A 109 -9.20 -2.69 21.72
CA LEU A 109 -9.40 -2.78 20.28
C LEU A 109 -10.60 -1.92 19.83
N ASN A 110 -11.72 -1.96 20.55
CA ASN A 110 -12.88 -1.10 20.25
C ASN A 110 -12.56 0.39 20.29
N PHE A 111 -11.53 0.79 21.06
CA PHE A 111 -11.06 2.17 21.05
C PHE A 111 -10.15 2.45 19.86
N LEU A 112 -9.21 1.55 19.57
CA LEU A 112 -8.31 1.68 18.43
C LEU A 112 -9.03 1.67 17.09
N ASP A 113 -10.08 0.85 16.94
CA ASP A 113 -10.93 0.76 15.74
C ASP A 113 -11.63 2.08 15.38
N LYS A 114 -11.71 3.03 16.33
CA LYS A 114 -12.24 4.38 16.09
C LYS A 114 -11.21 5.29 15.42
N ILE A 115 -9.96 4.87 15.32
CA ILE A 115 -8.85 5.60 14.71
C ILE A 115 -8.53 4.92 13.37
N ALA A 116 -8.98 5.52 12.27
CA ALA A 116 -8.75 4.97 10.95
C ALA A 116 -7.32 5.23 10.45
N ASN A 117 -6.69 6.32 10.90
CA ASN A 117 -5.29 6.57 10.59
C ASN A 117 -4.38 5.59 11.35
N GLU A 118 -3.85 4.59 10.64
CA GLU A 118 -3.00 3.53 11.19
C GLU A 118 -1.81 4.06 12.01
N LYS A 119 -1.16 5.15 11.56
CA LYS A 119 -0.03 5.75 12.28
C LYS A 119 -0.48 6.34 13.61
N ILE A 120 -1.60 7.07 13.64
CA ILE A 120 -2.17 7.60 14.89
C ILE A 120 -2.63 6.45 15.78
N MET A 121 -3.21 5.39 15.20
CA MET A 121 -3.64 4.20 15.91
C MET A 121 -2.47 3.52 16.61
N PHE A 122 -1.35 3.25 15.92
CA PHE A 122 -0.15 2.66 16.53
C PHE A 122 0.49 3.55 17.59
N GLN A 123 0.60 4.86 17.33
CA GLN A 123 1.11 5.80 18.33
C GLN A 123 0.23 5.82 19.59
N THR A 124 -1.08 5.76 19.41
CA THR A 124 -2.05 5.74 20.50
C THR A 124 -2.00 4.42 21.26
N SER A 125 -1.95 3.31 20.54
CA SER A 125 -1.76 1.95 21.05
C SER A 125 -0.53 1.86 21.97
N MET A 126 0.64 2.33 21.50
CA MET A 126 1.88 2.29 22.29
C MET A 126 1.82 3.22 23.51
N ALA A 127 1.19 4.39 23.40
CA ALA A 127 1.03 5.31 24.54
C ALA A 127 0.10 4.73 25.63
N ILE A 128 -0.95 4.00 25.24
CA ILE A 128 -1.83 3.31 26.19
C ILE A 128 -1.06 2.20 26.91
N LEU A 129 -0.30 1.38 26.17
CA LEU A 129 0.53 0.33 26.76
C LEU A 129 1.55 0.91 27.73
N ASP A 130 2.20 2.02 27.36
CA ASP A 130 3.16 2.70 28.21
C ASP A 130 2.53 3.17 29.53
N GLY A 131 1.31 3.73 29.47
CA GLY A 131 0.57 4.15 30.66
C GLY A 131 0.11 3.00 31.55
N VAL A 132 -0.22 1.84 30.97
CA VAL A 132 -0.50 0.62 31.74
C VAL A 132 0.78 0.12 32.42
N MET A 133 1.90 0.10 31.70
CA MET A 133 3.20 -0.29 32.25
C MET A 133 3.64 0.61 33.40
N GLU A 134 3.42 1.92 33.28
CA GLU A 134 3.72 2.90 34.32
C GLU A 134 2.85 2.68 35.57
N HIS A 135 1.54 2.50 35.39
CA HIS A 135 0.60 2.29 36.50
C HIS A 135 0.94 1.06 37.35
N TRP A 136 1.33 -0.04 36.70
CA TRP A 136 1.65 -1.30 37.37
C TRP A 136 3.14 -1.47 37.71
N ILE A 137 3.98 -0.48 37.37
CA ILE A 137 5.43 -0.49 37.61
C ILE A 137 6.09 -1.75 37.02
N ILE A 138 5.81 -2.02 35.73
CA ILE A 138 6.34 -3.17 34.98
C ILE A 138 7.16 -2.71 33.76
N GLY A 139 7.90 -3.65 33.15
CA GLY A 139 8.79 -3.35 32.04
C GLY A 139 9.79 -2.26 32.42
N LYS A 140 9.99 -1.26 31.56
CA LYS A 140 10.98 -0.17 31.73
C LYS A 140 10.78 0.67 33.01
N TYR A 141 9.64 0.56 33.68
CA TYR A 141 9.38 1.23 34.96
C TYR A 141 9.79 0.39 36.18
N SER A 142 9.96 -0.92 36.04
CA SER A 142 10.50 -1.77 37.11
C SER A 142 12.02 -1.62 37.22
N GLU A 143 12.59 -1.95 38.38
CA GLU A 143 14.06 -1.92 38.56
C GLU A 143 14.76 -2.87 37.58
N GLU A 144 14.21 -4.07 37.38
CA GLU A 144 14.72 -5.07 36.44
C GLU A 144 14.69 -4.55 34.99
N GLY A 145 13.59 -3.90 34.58
CA GLY A 145 13.46 -3.36 33.23
C GLY A 145 14.38 -2.18 32.94
N LYS A 146 14.70 -1.34 33.95
CA LYS A 146 15.70 -0.28 33.80
C LYS A 146 17.07 -0.83 33.44
N PHE A 147 17.47 -1.98 34.01
CA PHE A 147 18.72 -2.64 33.64
C PHE A 147 18.69 -3.13 32.19
N PHE A 148 17.58 -3.75 31.74
CA PHE A 148 17.45 -4.21 30.36
C PHE A 148 17.52 -3.09 29.33
N VAL A 149 16.85 -1.95 29.59
CA VAL A 149 16.92 -0.80 28.68
C VAL A 149 18.35 -0.28 28.56
N GLN A 150 19.09 -0.18 29.67
CA GLN A 150 20.49 0.25 29.65
C GLN A 150 21.40 -0.74 28.90
N GLU A 151 21.13 -2.05 29.01
CA GLU A 151 21.89 -3.08 28.31
C GLU A 151 21.64 -3.01 26.79
N GLU A 152 20.39 -2.85 26.36
CA GLU A 152 20.03 -2.72 24.95
C GLU A 152 20.63 -1.43 24.35
N GLU A 153 20.56 -0.31 25.05
CA GLU A 153 21.18 0.96 24.63
C GLU A 153 22.71 0.84 24.49
N ARG A 154 23.36 0.11 25.42
CA ARG A 154 24.80 -0.20 25.32
C ARG A 154 25.09 -1.10 24.12
N ALA A 155 24.26 -2.11 23.86
CA ALA A 155 24.43 -3.01 22.72
C ALA A 155 24.25 -2.27 21.38
N GLU A 156 23.30 -1.35 21.28
CA GLU A 156 23.12 -0.48 20.11
C GLU A 156 24.30 0.47 19.91
N ALA A 157 24.77 1.13 20.99
CA ALA A 157 25.94 2.01 20.93
C ALA A 157 27.22 1.26 20.48
N VAL A 158 27.39 0.00 20.90
CA VAL A 158 28.51 -0.85 20.44
C VAL A 158 28.35 -1.23 18.97
N LYS A 159 27.14 -1.54 18.48
CA LYS A 159 26.89 -1.80 17.05
C LYS A 159 27.21 -0.59 16.17
N GLU A 160 26.97 0.62 16.68
CA GLU A 160 27.26 1.87 15.96
C GLU A 160 28.76 2.23 15.98
N GLN A 161 29.47 1.82 17.03
CA GLN A 161 30.92 2.03 17.19
C GLN A 161 31.80 0.94 16.58
N LEU A 162 31.27 -0.26 16.35
CA LEU A 162 31.98 -1.28 15.59
C LEU A 162 32.20 -0.76 14.17
N PRO A 163 33.47 -0.47 13.77
CA PRO A 163 33.75 -0.08 12.40
C PRO A 163 33.27 -1.24 11.53
N ILE A 164 32.27 -1.01 10.67
CA ILE A 164 31.67 -1.97 9.71
C ILE A 164 32.70 -3.06 9.38
N GLU A 165 32.71 -4.14 10.18
CA GLU A 165 33.91 -4.96 10.24
C GLU A 165 33.88 -5.87 9.03
N LYS A 166 34.74 -5.51 8.08
CA LYS A 166 35.04 -6.21 6.85
C LYS A 166 33.80 -6.49 6.01
N LYS A 167 33.47 -5.50 5.16
CA LYS A 167 33.16 -5.77 3.75
C LYS A 167 33.96 -7.02 3.36
N VAL A 168 33.28 -8.11 3.02
CA VAL A 168 33.84 -9.16 2.18
C VAL A 168 34.62 -8.39 1.11
N THR A 169 35.96 -8.42 1.22
CA THR A 169 36.80 -7.57 0.39
C THR A 169 36.37 -7.81 -1.04
N ILE A 170 36.21 -6.74 -1.81
CA ILE A 170 35.84 -6.83 -3.23
C ILE A 170 36.69 -7.91 -3.94
N ASP A 171 37.90 -8.18 -3.46
CA ASP A 171 38.81 -9.19 -3.96
C ASP A 171 38.38 -10.65 -3.67
N SER A 172 37.79 -10.98 -2.50
CA SER A 172 37.26 -12.32 -2.24
C SER A 172 35.96 -12.58 -3.01
N LEU A 173 35.11 -11.55 -3.17
CA LEU A 173 33.96 -11.59 -4.08
C LEU A 173 34.40 -11.69 -5.55
N LYS A 174 35.47 -10.99 -5.97
CA LYS A 174 36.03 -11.09 -7.33
C LYS A 174 36.56 -12.50 -7.62
N ILE A 175 37.24 -13.15 -6.68
CA ILE A 175 37.72 -14.53 -6.86
C ILE A 175 36.52 -15.47 -7.05
N TYR A 176 35.48 -15.34 -6.21
CA TYR A 176 34.27 -16.15 -6.31
C TYR A 176 33.49 -15.87 -7.61
N MET A 177 33.33 -14.59 -7.99
CA MET A 177 32.68 -14.18 -9.23
C MET A 177 33.48 -14.57 -10.48
N ASN A 178 34.81 -14.57 -10.44
CA ASN A 178 35.64 -15.02 -11.56
C ASN A 178 35.53 -16.54 -11.76
N ASN A 179 35.42 -17.32 -10.68
CA ASN A 179 35.18 -18.75 -10.77
C ASN A 179 33.78 -19.07 -11.33
N ILE A 180 32.75 -18.34 -10.89
CA ILE A 180 31.40 -18.45 -11.47
C ILE A 180 31.42 -18.01 -12.94
N LYS A 181 32.09 -16.90 -13.27
CA LYS A 181 32.20 -16.39 -14.64
C LYS A 181 32.91 -17.37 -15.55
N ALA A 182 33.97 -18.06 -15.11
CA ALA A 182 34.63 -19.08 -15.92
C ALA A 182 33.70 -20.28 -16.22
N VAL A 183 32.94 -20.73 -15.22
CA VAL A 183 31.98 -21.84 -15.36
C VAL A 183 30.76 -21.46 -16.21
N VAL A 184 30.32 -20.20 -16.13
CA VAL A 184 29.15 -19.67 -16.84
C VAL A 184 29.52 -19.23 -18.27
N MET A 185 30.70 -18.64 -18.49
CA MET A 185 31.17 -18.24 -19.83
C MET A 185 31.46 -19.44 -20.74
N GLY A 186 32.00 -20.54 -20.20
CA GLY A 186 32.14 -21.78 -20.96
C GLY A 186 30.80 -22.43 -21.36
N LYS A 187 29.69 -22.04 -20.72
CA LYS A 187 28.32 -22.42 -21.10
C LYS A 187 27.63 -21.38 -21.98
N LEU A 188 28.11 -20.13 -21.99
CA LEU A 188 27.58 -19.00 -22.78
C LEU A 188 28.15 -18.91 -24.19
N GLU A 189 29.36 -19.43 -24.46
CA GLU A 189 29.90 -19.46 -25.84
C GLU A 189 28.99 -20.21 -26.83
N TYR A 190 28.12 -21.10 -26.36
CA TYR A 190 27.09 -21.77 -27.18
C TYR A 190 25.74 -21.03 -27.22
N ALA A 191 25.53 -20.06 -26.32
CA ALA A 191 24.33 -19.21 -26.28
C ALA A 191 24.53 -17.88 -27.01
N ASP A 192 25.78 -17.42 -27.19
CA ASP A 192 26.13 -16.13 -27.77
C ASP A 192 25.71 -16.01 -29.24
N ASP A 193 25.90 -17.07 -30.05
CA ASP A 193 25.50 -17.07 -31.46
C ASP A 193 23.97 -16.95 -31.65
N ARG A 194 23.18 -17.55 -30.75
CA ARG A 194 21.71 -17.44 -30.80
C ARG A 194 21.20 -16.12 -30.26
N ILE A 195 21.87 -15.55 -29.26
CA ILE A 195 21.55 -14.23 -28.72
C ILE A 195 21.89 -13.15 -29.74
N GLN A 196 23.02 -13.28 -30.45
CA GLN A 196 23.42 -12.33 -31.47
C GLN A 196 22.45 -12.30 -32.66
N ASP A 197 21.97 -13.47 -33.13
CA ASP A 197 20.91 -13.53 -34.16
C ASP A 197 19.60 -12.87 -33.71
N VAL A 198 19.24 -12.98 -32.43
CA VAL A 198 18.05 -12.31 -31.86
C VAL A 198 18.25 -10.79 -31.75
N LEU A 199 19.45 -10.34 -31.33
CA LEU A 199 19.78 -8.92 -31.24
C LEU A 199 19.82 -8.25 -32.62
N ASP A 200 20.35 -8.94 -33.63
CA ASP A 200 20.38 -8.44 -35.00
C ASP A 200 18.97 -8.32 -35.59
N LYS A 201 18.08 -9.30 -35.32
CA LYS A 201 16.66 -9.22 -35.67
C LYS A 201 15.94 -8.07 -34.96
N PHE A 202 16.22 -7.87 -33.66
CA PHE A 202 15.62 -6.79 -32.88
C PHE A 202 16.04 -5.41 -33.39
N ASN A 203 17.34 -5.21 -33.68
CA ASN A 203 17.85 -3.96 -34.22
C ASN A 203 17.24 -3.63 -35.58
N LYS A 204 17.06 -4.64 -36.45
CA LYS A 204 16.38 -4.46 -37.74
C LYS A 204 14.93 -3.96 -37.57
N ILE A 205 14.16 -4.57 -36.66
CA ILE A 205 12.77 -4.15 -36.37
C ILE A 205 12.73 -2.74 -35.79
N LYS A 206 13.70 -2.40 -34.92
CA LYS A 206 13.81 -1.07 -34.32
C LYS A 206 14.06 0.00 -35.37
N ASP A 207 14.97 -0.25 -36.31
CA ASP A 207 15.28 0.70 -37.40
C ASP A 207 14.09 0.88 -38.35
N GLU A 208 13.37 -0.20 -38.66
CA GLU A 208 12.12 -0.14 -39.44
C GLU A 208 11.04 0.69 -38.74
N LYS A 209 10.87 0.54 -37.42
CA LYS A 209 9.93 1.36 -36.63
C LYS A 209 10.34 2.82 -36.52
N ILE A 210 11.62 3.12 -36.40
CA ILE A 210 12.14 4.49 -36.38
C ILE A 210 11.87 5.16 -37.73
N LYS A 211 12.08 4.44 -38.84
CA LYS A 211 11.81 4.94 -40.19
C LYS A 211 10.31 5.22 -40.40
N ALA A 212 9.44 4.30 -39.99
CA ALA A 212 7.98 4.50 -40.05
C ALA A 212 7.50 5.69 -39.21
N ARG A 213 8.09 5.92 -38.03
CA ARG A 213 7.79 7.10 -37.18
C ARG A 213 8.36 8.41 -37.72
N ALA A 214 9.48 8.36 -38.42
CA ALA A 214 10.03 9.54 -39.09
C ALA A 214 9.11 9.95 -40.26
N GLU A 215 8.61 8.98 -41.01
CA GLU A 215 7.66 9.20 -42.11
C GLU A 215 6.31 9.74 -41.60
N SER A 216 5.79 9.27 -40.46
CA SER A 216 4.54 9.82 -39.87
C SER A 216 4.70 11.19 -39.18
N LYS A 217 5.91 11.54 -38.72
CA LYS A 217 6.22 12.85 -38.13
C LYS A 217 6.41 13.96 -39.16
N VAL A 218 6.62 13.63 -40.44
CA VAL A 218 6.69 14.62 -41.53
C VAL A 218 5.29 15.12 -41.90
N GLU A 219 4.24 14.30 -41.74
CA GLU A 219 2.85 14.71 -41.97
C GLU A 219 2.23 15.52 -40.83
N SER A 220 2.76 15.41 -39.60
CA SER A 220 2.17 16.04 -38.40
C SER A 220 2.85 17.34 -37.95
N LYS A 221 3.95 17.75 -38.61
CA LYS A 221 4.69 18.99 -38.26
C LYS A 221 4.20 20.26 -38.99
N GLU A 222 3.16 20.19 -39.82
CA GLU A 222 2.59 21.37 -40.48
C GLU A 222 1.44 22.05 -39.70
N LYS A 223 1.06 21.51 -38.54
CA LYS A 223 0.05 22.11 -37.65
C LYS A 223 0.51 22.08 -36.19
N LEU A 224 1.28 23.08 -35.78
CA LEU A 224 1.21 23.74 -34.47
C LEU A 224 2.47 24.59 -34.29
N LYS A 225 2.36 25.86 -34.66
CA LYS A 225 3.25 26.92 -34.18
C LYS A 225 2.39 28.13 -33.88
N THR A 226 2.01 28.27 -32.62
CA THR A 226 2.02 29.52 -31.85
C THR A 226 1.28 29.27 -30.54
N GLU A 227 1.99 29.01 -29.45
CA GLU A 227 1.46 29.34 -28.12
C GLU A 227 2.55 29.96 -27.24
N THR A 228 2.11 31.04 -26.63
CA THR A 228 2.80 32.02 -25.81
C THR A 228 3.27 31.42 -24.49
N LYS A 229 4.55 31.63 -24.16
CA LYS A 229 5.14 31.27 -22.87
C LYS A 229 4.65 32.21 -21.77
N THR A 230 3.64 31.79 -21.02
CA THR A 230 3.46 32.20 -19.62
C THR A 230 4.31 31.28 -18.75
N GLU A 231 5.18 31.84 -17.92
CA GLU A 231 5.97 31.09 -16.94
C GLU A 231 5.03 30.48 -15.88
N LYS A 232 4.44 29.31 -16.18
CA LYS A 232 3.76 28.48 -15.17
C LYS A 232 4.85 28.01 -14.19
N LYS A 233 4.74 28.42 -12.92
CA LYS A 233 5.48 27.78 -11.83
C LYS A 233 5.12 26.29 -11.85
N VAL A 234 6.10 25.44 -12.17
CA VAL A 234 5.92 23.99 -12.17
C VAL A 234 5.66 23.55 -10.73
N LYS A 235 4.41 23.16 -10.43
CA LYS A 235 4.02 22.63 -9.13
C LYS A 235 4.41 21.15 -9.11
N ILE A 236 5.56 20.79 -8.55
CA ILE A 236 5.95 19.37 -8.43
C ILE A 236 4.97 18.63 -7.50
N TYR A 237 4.25 17.64 -8.03
CA TYR A 237 3.35 16.75 -7.26
C TYR A 237 4.09 15.52 -6.70
N THR A 238 4.59 15.64 -5.47
CA THR A 238 5.15 14.51 -4.71
C THR A 238 4.05 13.57 -4.21
N GLU A 239 4.39 12.32 -3.87
CA GLU A 239 3.42 11.36 -3.28
C GLU A 239 2.77 11.92 -2.01
N GLU A 240 3.54 12.61 -1.15
CA GLU A 240 3.02 13.28 0.06
C GLU A 240 1.95 14.33 -0.27
N LYS A 241 2.15 15.15 -1.31
CA LYS A 241 1.15 16.12 -1.72
C LYS A 241 -0.11 15.49 -2.26
N ILE A 242 0.02 14.36 -2.96
CA ILE A 242 -1.16 13.60 -3.40
C ILE A 242 -1.89 13.06 -2.18
N ASN A 243 -1.20 12.50 -1.20
CA ASN A 243 -1.83 12.05 0.04
C ASN A 243 -2.60 13.18 0.76
N ASP A 244 -1.99 14.36 0.88
CA ASP A 244 -2.63 15.55 1.46
C ASP A 244 -3.88 15.93 0.66
N LEU A 245 -3.83 15.84 -0.67
CA LEU A 245 -4.96 16.07 -1.56
C LEU A 245 -6.06 15.03 -1.33
N MET A 246 -5.72 13.74 -1.28
CA MET A 246 -6.67 12.65 -1.04
C MET A 246 -7.35 12.78 0.32
N GLU A 247 -6.61 13.17 1.35
CA GLU A 247 -7.17 13.38 2.69
C GLU A 247 -8.12 14.59 2.69
N LYS A 248 -7.68 15.70 2.10
CA LYS A 248 -8.48 16.94 1.98
C LYS A 248 -9.80 16.70 1.25
N TYR A 249 -9.80 15.87 0.20
CA TYR A 249 -10.96 15.59 -0.65
C TYR A 249 -11.58 14.20 -0.39
N SER A 250 -11.28 13.58 0.75
CA SER A 250 -11.73 12.23 1.09
C SER A 250 -13.24 12.04 1.10
N HIS A 251 -14.01 13.12 1.29
CA HIS A 251 -15.48 13.10 1.28
C HIS A 251 -16.09 13.18 -0.12
N VAL A 252 -15.33 13.52 -1.16
CA VAL A 252 -15.83 13.56 -2.56
C VAL A 252 -15.25 12.45 -3.43
N ILE A 253 -14.21 11.75 -2.97
CA ILE A 253 -13.60 10.66 -3.75
C ILE A 253 -14.60 9.54 -4.03
N GLU A 254 -15.46 9.20 -3.06
CA GLU A 254 -16.52 8.22 -3.27
C GLU A 254 -17.48 8.65 -4.39
N ASP A 255 -17.97 9.90 -4.35
CA ASP A 255 -18.83 10.49 -5.39
C ASP A 255 -18.19 10.37 -6.80
N ILE A 256 -16.87 10.54 -6.90
CA ILE A 256 -16.13 10.41 -8.17
C ILE A 256 -16.04 8.95 -8.61
N ILE A 257 -15.70 8.03 -7.70
CA ILE A 257 -15.54 6.61 -8.02
C ILE A 257 -16.87 5.98 -8.45
N THR A 258 -17.97 6.30 -7.75
CA THR A 258 -19.29 5.73 -8.04
C THR A 258 -20.05 6.52 -9.11
N GLY A 259 -19.68 7.78 -9.36
CA GLY A 259 -20.43 8.68 -10.24
C GLY A 259 -21.69 9.26 -9.60
N ASP A 260 -22.01 8.92 -8.35
CA ASP A 260 -23.16 9.44 -7.59
C ASP A 260 -22.87 10.84 -7.02
N ILE A 261 -22.64 11.80 -7.92
CA ILE A 261 -22.17 13.15 -7.55
C ILE A 261 -23.22 13.91 -6.74
N ASN A 262 -22.90 14.24 -5.50
CA ASN A 262 -23.69 15.16 -4.71
C ASN A 262 -23.56 16.59 -5.26
N PRO A 263 -24.66 17.27 -5.65
CA PRO A 263 -24.58 18.61 -6.23
C PRO A 263 -23.87 19.66 -5.35
N LYS A 264 -23.84 19.46 -4.04
CA LYS A 264 -23.14 20.35 -3.10
C LYS A 264 -21.62 20.23 -3.16
N ASN A 265 -21.11 19.09 -3.65
CA ASN A 265 -19.70 18.77 -3.71
C ASN A 265 -19.08 19.11 -5.07
N ARG A 266 -19.88 19.57 -6.05
CA ARG A 266 -19.45 19.73 -7.45
C ARG A 266 -18.23 20.63 -7.63
N GLU A 267 -18.19 21.78 -6.95
CA GLU A 267 -17.05 22.70 -7.03
C GLU A 267 -15.76 22.05 -6.49
N GLU A 268 -15.86 21.27 -5.41
CA GLU A 268 -14.71 20.59 -4.82
C GLU A 268 -14.23 19.43 -5.69
N ILE A 269 -15.15 18.70 -6.34
CA ILE A 269 -14.85 17.67 -7.33
C ILE A 269 -14.09 18.26 -8.51
N GLU A 270 -14.57 19.38 -9.08
CA GLU A 270 -13.91 20.03 -10.22
C GLU A 270 -12.48 20.50 -9.89
N ILE A 271 -12.23 20.91 -8.63
CA ILE A 271 -10.89 21.26 -8.14
C ILE A 271 -10.02 20.00 -7.97
N PHE A 272 -10.59 18.94 -7.39
CA PHE A 272 -9.88 17.68 -7.20
C PHE A 272 -9.48 17.04 -8.53
N GLU A 273 -10.40 16.92 -9.48
CA GLU A 273 -10.16 16.39 -10.83
C GLU A 273 -9.05 17.17 -11.55
N GLU A 274 -9.02 18.50 -11.41
CA GLU A 274 -7.97 19.34 -11.99
C GLU A 274 -6.60 19.05 -11.37
N GLU A 275 -6.50 19.05 -10.04
CA GLU A 275 -5.22 18.82 -9.34
C GLU A 275 -4.71 17.38 -9.55
N ILE A 276 -5.61 16.38 -9.61
CA ILE A 276 -5.27 15.00 -9.95
C ILE A 276 -4.81 14.88 -11.41
N SER A 277 -5.50 15.53 -12.35
CA SER A 277 -5.11 15.50 -13.77
C SER A 277 -3.71 16.11 -13.98
N LEU A 278 -3.44 17.26 -13.35
CA LEU A 278 -2.12 17.88 -13.37
C LEU A 278 -1.03 16.96 -12.79
N ALA A 279 -1.32 16.31 -11.66
CA ALA A 279 -0.39 15.36 -11.06
C ALA A 279 -0.14 14.13 -11.95
N ALA A 280 -1.17 13.62 -12.62
CA ALA A 280 -1.06 12.49 -13.54
C ALA A 280 -0.20 12.85 -14.76
N GLU A 281 -0.34 14.05 -15.31
CA GLU A 281 0.51 14.56 -16.41
C GLU A 281 1.99 14.71 -16.00
N GLU A 282 2.25 15.01 -14.73
CA GLU A 282 3.60 15.02 -14.17
C GLU A 282 4.17 13.61 -13.89
N GLY A 283 3.40 12.57 -14.18
CA GLY A 283 3.80 11.17 -14.03
C GLY A 283 3.52 10.59 -12.64
N ASN A 284 2.63 11.20 -11.86
CA ASN A 284 2.21 10.60 -10.59
C ASN A 284 1.30 9.39 -10.82
N ASN A 285 1.82 8.22 -10.48
CA ASN A 285 1.19 6.92 -10.66
C ASN A 285 -0.16 6.75 -9.95
N LEU A 286 -0.36 7.42 -8.81
CA LEU A 286 -1.60 7.34 -8.05
C LEU A 286 -2.68 8.21 -8.69
N ALA A 287 -2.29 9.42 -9.04
CA ALA A 287 -3.19 10.36 -9.71
C ALA A 287 -3.70 9.80 -11.04
N SER A 288 -2.82 9.14 -11.83
CA SER A 288 -3.23 8.54 -13.10
C SER A 288 -4.30 7.45 -12.99
N VAL A 289 -4.38 6.77 -11.83
CA VAL A 289 -5.42 5.77 -11.56
C VAL A 289 -6.78 6.44 -11.40
N PHE A 290 -6.85 7.58 -10.70
CA PHE A 290 -8.10 8.29 -10.49
C PHE A 290 -8.69 8.88 -11.77
N CYS A 291 -7.86 9.20 -12.76
CA CYS A 291 -8.33 9.68 -14.05
C CYS A 291 -9.22 8.67 -14.79
N ALA A 292 -9.18 7.38 -14.42
CA ALA A 292 -10.09 6.38 -14.98
C ALA A 292 -11.56 6.58 -14.55
N PHE A 293 -11.82 7.34 -13.48
CA PHE A 293 -13.14 7.44 -12.86
C PHE A 293 -13.90 8.73 -13.21
N TYR A 294 -13.32 9.62 -14.02
CA TYR A 294 -13.95 10.85 -14.48
C TYR A 294 -13.47 11.20 -15.90
N GLU A 295 -14.23 12.01 -16.63
CA GLU A 295 -13.83 12.50 -17.95
C GLU A 295 -12.84 13.66 -17.81
N PRO A 296 -11.55 13.51 -18.19
CA PRO A 296 -10.59 14.59 -18.04
C PRO A 296 -10.93 15.75 -18.97
N LYS A 297 -10.70 16.99 -18.49
CA LYS A 297 -10.92 18.18 -19.31
C LYS A 297 -10.03 18.14 -20.56
N ALA A 298 -10.48 18.82 -21.62
CA ALA A 298 -9.74 18.95 -22.88
C ALA A 298 -8.32 19.53 -22.73
N SER A 299 -8.00 20.19 -21.61
CA SER A 299 -6.65 20.63 -21.25
C SER A 299 -5.68 19.48 -20.95
N HIS A 300 -6.17 18.25 -20.73
CA HIS A 300 -5.39 17.07 -20.42
C HIS A 300 -5.64 15.93 -21.43
N PRO A 301 -5.31 16.13 -22.72
CA PRO A 301 -5.72 15.24 -23.81
C PRO A 301 -5.10 13.84 -23.78
N ASN A 302 -4.14 13.58 -22.89
CA ASN A 302 -3.47 12.29 -22.76
C ASN A 302 -4.01 11.45 -21.58
N LEU A 303 -5.06 11.92 -20.92
CA LEU A 303 -5.71 11.24 -19.81
C LEU A 303 -7.09 10.71 -20.24
N PRO A 304 -7.57 9.60 -19.63
CA PRO A 304 -6.84 8.72 -18.72
C PRO A 304 -5.70 7.95 -19.42
N LEU A 305 -4.67 7.57 -18.66
CA LEU A 305 -3.61 6.72 -19.20
C LEU A 305 -4.17 5.33 -19.52
N PRO A 306 -3.86 4.72 -20.68
CA PRO A 306 -4.24 3.34 -20.96
C PRO A 306 -3.75 2.38 -19.87
N ILE A 307 -4.55 1.36 -19.51
CA ILE A 307 -4.24 0.41 -18.42
C ILE A 307 -2.88 -0.26 -18.65
N ILE A 308 -2.54 -0.54 -19.91
CA ILE A 308 -1.27 -1.16 -20.30
C ILE A 308 -0.04 -0.30 -19.98
N ASN A 309 -0.23 1.01 -19.84
CA ASN A 309 0.83 1.96 -19.51
C ASN A 309 0.95 2.18 -17.99
N MET A 310 0.04 1.65 -17.18
CA MET A 310 0.16 1.66 -15.73
C MET A 310 1.27 0.70 -15.30
N ASN A 311 2.10 1.14 -14.35
CA ASN A 311 3.04 0.23 -13.70
C ASN A 311 2.32 -0.67 -12.68
N ASP A 312 3.03 -1.67 -12.16
CA ASP A 312 2.48 -2.63 -11.19
C ASP A 312 1.88 -1.95 -9.96
N LYS A 313 2.49 -0.85 -9.48
CA LYS A 313 2.01 -0.06 -8.34
C LYS A 313 0.63 0.56 -8.63
N SER A 314 0.47 1.18 -9.79
CA SER A 314 -0.81 1.73 -10.27
C SER A 314 -1.86 0.64 -10.50
N LYS A 315 -1.48 -0.48 -11.11
CA LYS A 315 -2.38 -1.63 -11.36
C LYS A 315 -2.90 -2.23 -10.05
N THR A 316 -2.01 -2.45 -9.07
CA THR A 316 -2.41 -2.91 -7.73
C THR A 316 -3.42 -1.96 -7.10
N PHE A 317 -3.12 -0.66 -7.12
CA PHE A 317 -3.98 0.33 -6.51
C PHE A 317 -5.35 0.44 -7.20
N PHE A 318 -5.37 0.42 -8.53
CA PHE A 318 -6.61 0.39 -9.32
C PHE A 318 -7.49 -0.80 -8.92
N ILE A 319 -6.93 -2.02 -8.86
CA ILE A 319 -7.65 -3.21 -8.43
C ILE A 319 -8.16 -3.09 -6.99
N GLN A 320 -7.39 -2.48 -6.08
CA GLN A 320 -7.86 -2.27 -4.72
C GLN A 320 -9.04 -1.31 -4.66
N ILE A 321 -9.07 -0.25 -5.47
CA ILE A 321 -10.24 0.63 -5.59
C ILE A 321 -11.43 -0.19 -6.09
N LEU A 322 -11.27 -0.97 -7.17
CA LEU A 322 -12.34 -1.82 -7.71
C LEU A 322 -12.92 -2.74 -6.62
N ASN A 323 -12.08 -3.47 -5.90
CA ASN A 323 -12.54 -4.36 -4.83
C ASN A 323 -13.22 -3.64 -3.67
N THR A 324 -12.79 -2.42 -3.36
CA THR A 324 -13.35 -1.64 -2.25
C THR A 324 -14.74 -1.09 -2.58
N PHE A 325 -15.00 -0.80 -3.86
CA PHE A 325 -16.22 -0.15 -4.33
C PHE A 325 -17.15 -1.08 -5.13
N GLU A 326 -16.80 -2.36 -5.28
CA GLU A 326 -17.58 -3.38 -6.01
C GLU A 326 -19.07 -3.39 -5.61
N GLU A 327 -19.37 -3.31 -4.31
CA GLU A 327 -20.76 -3.31 -3.80
C GLU A 327 -21.50 -1.98 -3.99
N LYS A 328 -20.77 -0.88 -4.22
CA LYS A 328 -21.33 0.46 -4.37
C LYS A 328 -21.61 0.83 -5.83
N GLY A 329 -20.99 0.13 -6.78
CA GLY A 329 -21.02 0.48 -8.19
C GLY A 329 -19.94 1.49 -8.58
N PHE A 330 -19.91 1.83 -9.87
CA PHE A 330 -18.86 2.65 -10.47
C PHE A 330 -19.43 3.70 -11.41
N SER A 331 -18.63 4.74 -11.65
CA SER A 331 -18.97 5.81 -12.59
C SER A 331 -19.01 5.30 -14.04
N GLU A 332 -19.86 5.92 -14.86
CA GLU A 332 -19.93 5.68 -16.32
C GLU A 332 -18.56 5.92 -17.00
N SER A 333 -17.77 6.85 -16.46
CA SER A 333 -16.39 7.10 -16.95
C SER A 333 -15.49 5.88 -16.79
N LEU A 334 -15.62 5.15 -15.67
CA LEU A 334 -14.85 3.93 -15.45
C LEU A 334 -15.30 2.81 -16.40
N GLU A 335 -16.61 2.64 -16.59
CA GLU A 335 -17.14 1.65 -17.53
C GLU A 335 -16.63 1.89 -18.95
N ASN A 336 -16.70 3.14 -19.42
CA ASN A 336 -16.17 3.55 -20.72
C ASN A 336 -14.66 3.32 -20.82
N TYR A 337 -13.90 3.73 -19.81
CA TYR A 337 -12.45 3.53 -19.75
C TYR A 337 -12.08 2.05 -19.85
N LEU A 338 -12.83 1.19 -19.15
CA LEU A 338 -12.60 -0.24 -19.15
C LEU A 338 -12.93 -0.88 -20.50
N GLU A 339 -14.06 -0.53 -21.12
CA GLU A 339 -14.42 -1.02 -22.45
C GLU A 339 -13.39 -0.62 -23.51
N GLU A 340 -12.90 0.62 -23.47
CA GLU A 340 -11.83 1.10 -24.37
C GLU A 340 -10.51 0.33 -24.22
N ASN A 341 -10.25 -0.23 -23.03
CA ASN A 341 -9.05 -1.00 -22.72
C ASN A 341 -9.25 -2.52 -22.85
N ARG A 342 -10.45 -2.99 -23.21
CA ARG A 342 -10.84 -4.42 -23.16
C ARG A 342 -9.91 -5.35 -23.92
N GLU A 343 -9.69 -5.07 -25.20
CA GLU A 343 -8.82 -5.87 -26.07
C GLU A 343 -7.38 -5.97 -25.54
N ASN A 344 -6.87 -4.86 -24.99
CA ASN A 344 -5.52 -4.80 -24.46
C ASN A 344 -5.38 -5.61 -23.16
N VAL A 345 -6.37 -5.51 -22.26
CA VAL A 345 -6.39 -6.29 -21.02
C VAL A 345 -6.53 -7.78 -21.34
N TYR A 346 -7.38 -8.17 -22.29
CA TYR A 346 -7.50 -9.56 -22.74
C TYR A 346 -6.17 -10.11 -23.30
N ALA A 347 -5.52 -9.34 -24.18
CA ALA A 347 -4.23 -9.73 -24.76
C ALA A 347 -3.13 -9.91 -23.71
N LEU A 348 -3.11 -9.07 -22.66
CA LEU A 348 -2.15 -9.20 -21.57
C LEU A 348 -2.50 -10.32 -20.59
N ALA A 349 -3.80 -10.53 -20.31
CA ALA A 349 -4.27 -11.60 -19.42
C ALA A 349 -3.93 -12.98 -19.99
N THR A 350 -4.14 -13.18 -21.29
CA THR A 350 -3.71 -14.38 -22.03
C THR A 350 -2.18 -14.51 -22.09
N GLY A 351 -1.46 -13.40 -21.97
CA GLY A 351 -0.01 -13.33 -21.83
C GLY A 351 0.53 -13.58 -20.41
N ASN A 352 -0.29 -14.05 -19.47
CA ASN A 352 0.04 -14.28 -18.06
C ASN A 352 0.34 -13.01 -17.23
N ASP A 353 -0.15 -11.84 -17.63
CA ASP A 353 -0.16 -10.67 -16.73
C ASP A 353 -1.21 -10.89 -15.64
N LYS A 354 -0.73 -11.12 -14.41
CA LYS A 354 -1.57 -11.44 -13.25
C LYS A 354 -2.59 -10.37 -12.88
N PHE A 355 -2.30 -9.10 -13.14
CA PHE A 355 -3.23 -7.99 -12.87
C PHE A 355 -4.35 -7.99 -13.90
N MET A 356 -4.01 -8.23 -15.16
CA MET A 356 -4.99 -8.25 -16.25
C MET A 356 -5.87 -9.50 -16.16
N GLN A 357 -5.33 -10.65 -15.73
CA GLN A 357 -6.14 -11.82 -15.39
C GLN A 357 -7.16 -11.52 -14.28
N TYR A 358 -6.77 -10.76 -13.25
CA TYR A 358 -7.71 -10.32 -12.22
C TYR A 358 -8.78 -9.39 -12.79
N LEU A 359 -8.39 -8.42 -13.62
CA LEU A 359 -9.34 -7.50 -14.26
C LEU A 359 -10.30 -8.23 -15.22
N MET A 360 -9.83 -9.25 -15.94
CA MET A 360 -10.70 -10.11 -16.74
C MET A 360 -11.76 -10.79 -15.86
N ALA A 361 -11.36 -11.39 -14.74
CA ALA A 361 -12.32 -11.98 -13.79
C ALA A 361 -13.32 -10.95 -13.28
N PHE A 362 -12.86 -9.76 -12.94
CA PHE A 362 -13.71 -8.65 -12.49
C PHE A 362 -14.73 -8.23 -13.58
N TRP A 363 -14.32 -8.21 -14.85
CA TRP A 363 -15.18 -7.80 -15.96
C TRP A 363 -16.33 -8.73 -16.28
N TYR A 364 -16.19 -10.03 -16.08
CA TYR A 364 -17.27 -10.97 -16.36
C TYR A 364 -18.54 -10.67 -15.55
N VAL A 365 -18.47 -9.87 -14.47
CA VAL A 365 -19.65 -9.35 -13.75
C VAL A 365 -20.59 -8.54 -14.67
N TRP A 366 -20.06 -7.91 -15.72
CA TRP A 366 -20.81 -6.96 -16.56
C TRP A 366 -21.31 -7.54 -17.88
N GLU A 367 -21.02 -8.82 -18.17
CA GLU A 367 -21.53 -9.47 -19.37
C GLU A 367 -22.93 -10.05 -19.11
N ASN A 368 -23.91 -9.74 -19.97
CA ASN A 368 -25.32 -10.16 -19.85
C ASN A 368 -25.57 -11.65 -20.21
N GLU A 369 -24.63 -12.53 -19.89
CA GLU A 369 -24.72 -13.96 -20.21
C GLU A 369 -25.35 -14.79 -19.06
N ASP A 370 -25.45 -16.10 -19.29
CA ASP A 370 -25.80 -17.12 -18.31
C ASP A 370 -24.90 -17.02 -17.07
N GLU A 371 -25.50 -16.67 -15.92
CA GLU A 371 -24.83 -16.47 -14.63
C GLU A 371 -23.88 -17.63 -14.27
N SER A 372 -24.25 -18.87 -14.64
CA SER A 372 -23.41 -20.03 -14.35
C SER A 372 -22.12 -20.06 -15.16
N LYS A 373 -22.12 -19.56 -16.39
CA LYS A 373 -20.92 -19.44 -17.22
C LYS A 373 -20.03 -18.29 -16.77
N ILE A 374 -20.66 -17.17 -16.38
CA ILE A 374 -19.96 -16.02 -15.81
C ILE A 374 -19.13 -16.47 -14.61
N ILE A 375 -19.76 -17.12 -13.64
CA ILE A 375 -19.07 -17.61 -12.43
C ILE A 375 -17.93 -18.58 -12.78
N GLN A 376 -18.12 -19.47 -13.77
CA GLN A 376 -17.07 -20.39 -14.21
C GLN A 376 -15.86 -19.67 -14.81
N GLU A 377 -16.09 -18.71 -15.70
CA GLU A 377 -15.02 -17.92 -16.31
C GLU A 377 -14.32 -17.02 -15.28
N GLN A 378 -15.07 -16.40 -14.36
CA GLN A 378 -14.51 -15.64 -13.25
C GLN A 378 -13.54 -16.48 -12.41
N ASN A 379 -13.99 -17.67 -12.01
CA ASN A 379 -13.18 -18.58 -11.21
C ASN A 379 -11.94 -19.07 -11.96
N LEU A 380 -12.04 -19.27 -13.29
CA LEU A 380 -10.88 -19.59 -14.12
C LEU A 380 -9.85 -18.45 -14.10
N TRP A 381 -10.27 -17.21 -14.32
CA TRP A 381 -9.38 -16.06 -14.39
C TRP A 381 -8.77 -15.70 -13.02
N TYR A 382 -9.54 -15.77 -11.93
CA TYR A 382 -9.01 -15.62 -10.58
C TYR A 382 -8.00 -16.72 -10.25
N ALA A 383 -8.26 -17.98 -10.63
CA ALA A 383 -7.32 -19.07 -10.41
C ALA A 383 -6.00 -18.86 -11.17
N GLN A 384 -6.05 -18.36 -12.41
CA GLN A 384 -4.85 -18.03 -13.17
C GLN A 384 -4.06 -16.87 -12.53
N SER A 385 -4.76 -15.80 -12.11
CA SER A 385 -4.15 -14.66 -11.42
C SER A 385 -3.48 -15.09 -10.11
N ALA A 386 -4.14 -15.95 -9.33
CA ALA A 386 -3.62 -16.54 -8.09
C ALA A 386 -2.39 -17.40 -8.36
N ALA A 387 -2.43 -18.26 -9.40
CA ALA A 387 -1.30 -19.09 -9.80
C ALA A 387 -0.08 -18.26 -10.23
N ASN A 388 -0.31 -17.07 -10.78
CA ASN A 388 0.75 -16.10 -11.11
C ASN A 388 1.15 -15.19 -9.93
N GLY A 389 0.73 -15.52 -8.70
CA GLY A 389 1.18 -14.87 -7.47
C GLY A 389 0.55 -13.50 -7.24
N PHE A 390 -0.73 -13.33 -7.58
CA PHE A 390 -1.51 -12.16 -7.18
C PHE A 390 -2.38 -12.48 -5.96
N GLU A 391 -1.95 -11.99 -4.79
CA GLU A 391 -2.59 -12.27 -3.50
C GLU A 391 -4.09 -11.93 -3.44
N PRO A 392 -4.59 -10.81 -4.00
CA PRO A 392 -6.03 -10.52 -4.00
C PRO A 392 -6.87 -11.61 -4.68
N ALA A 393 -6.34 -12.28 -5.70
CA ALA A 393 -7.03 -13.39 -6.35
C ALA A 393 -7.14 -14.62 -5.44
N VAL A 394 -6.07 -14.93 -4.69
CA VAL A 394 -6.06 -16.02 -3.70
C VAL A 394 -7.17 -15.78 -2.67
N GLN A 395 -7.27 -14.55 -2.16
CA GLN A 395 -8.26 -14.17 -1.17
C GLN A 395 -9.70 -14.29 -1.70
N LYS A 396 -9.95 -13.86 -2.94
CA LYS A 396 -11.27 -14.01 -3.59
C LYS A 396 -11.67 -15.49 -3.69
N MET A 397 -10.77 -16.37 -4.15
CA MET A 397 -11.07 -17.80 -4.27
C MET A 397 -11.31 -18.52 -2.94
N THR A 398 -10.79 -18.00 -1.82
CA THR A 398 -10.98 -18.63 -0.50
C THR A 398 -12.28 -18.24 0.21
N LYS A 399 -12.98 -17.22 -0.29
CA LYS A 399 -14.22 -16.70 0.32
C LYS A 399 -15.49 -17.38 -0.21
N GLU A 400 -15.39 -18.11 -1.32
CA GLU A 400 -16.43 -18.99 -1.88
C GLU A 400 -16.29 -20.41 -1.33
#